data_AF-A0A968RB24-F1
#
_entry.id   AF-A0A968RB24-F1
#
_cell.length_a   1.000
_cell.length_b   1.000
_cell.length_c   1.000
_cell.angle_alpha   90.00
_cell.angle_beta   90.00
_cell.angle_gamma   90.00
#
_symmetry.space_group_name_H-M   'P 1'
#
loop_
_entity.id
_entity.type
_entity.pdbx_description
1 polymer ?
#
loop_
_entity_poly.entity_id
_entity_poly.type
_entity_poly.pdbx_seq_one_letter_code
_entity_poly.pdbx_strand_id
1 'polypeptide(L)'
;MTNPDDVRIIQTRRRDISLGLADGLEAWVKNTTLKPLPTPTPAPVPTPAPAPKPTPTPAPTPAPTPAPAPVVYPLINIKINGSPYEDKGILVNGNAFVPSEVLDFLDIEPAAVDRRITYKGVVFVRAIDLRDRDIAVAWDQSTTSILLRSRRDILAGIGRIMNRGQTTAQQLTAFLTKNNSNAIAKFPNLPQIYVQEAAAEDVNHDVAFCQMCLETNFLNFGGPVKPEQFNFADMGVISPANSGLTFPDARTGIRAQIQHLKAYGSTEPINQPLVKENVRFRFVKRGIAPTVNELVGRWNADSQYGQKIINLIRLLYENAGLL
;
A
#
# COMPACT_ATOMS: atom_id res chain seq x y z
N MET A 1 48.40 -16.79 -2.17
CA MET A 1 47.87 -18.17 -2.12
C MET A 1 48.31 -18.76 -0.78
N THR A 2 47.37 -19.03 0.12
CA THR A 2 47.64 -19.30 1.55
C THR A 2 47.51 -20.78 1.94
N ASN A 3 47.28 -21.67 0.98
CA ASN A 3 47.16 -23.12 1.20
C ASN A 3 48.33 -23.87 0.52
N PRO A 4 49.17 -24.61 1.28
CA PRO A 4 50.33 -25.32 0.75
C PRO A 4 49.99 -26.44 -0.25
N ASP A 5 48.81 -27.06 -0.12
CA ASP A 5 48.40 -28.15 -1.01
C ASP A 5 48.03 -27.66 -2.41
N ASP A 6 47.45 -26.46 -2.52
CA ASP A 6 47.13 -25.83 -3.80
C ASP A 6 48.41 -25.46 -4.57
N VAL A 7 49.43 -25.00 -3.85
CA VAL A 7 50.76 -24.70 -4.44
C VAL A 7 51.41 -26.00 -4.94
N ARG A 8 51.31 -27.08 -4.18
CA ARG A 8 51.86 -28.39 -4.58
C ARG A 8 51.16 -28.93 -5.83
N ILE A 9 49.83 -28.86 -5.91
CA ILE A 9 49.05 -29.29 -7.09
C ILE A 9 49.45 -28.50 -8.33
N ILE A 10 49.57 -27.17 -8.22
CA ILE A 10 49.98 -26.32 -9.35
C ILE A 10 51.42 -26.63 -9.76
N GLN A 11 52.32 -26.98 -8.83
CA GLN A 11 53.72 -27.26 -9.16
C GLN A 11 53.95 -28.64 -9.78
N THR A 12 53.28 -29.70 -9.33
CA THR A 12 53.47 -31.06 -9.85
C THR A 12 52.59 -31.38 -11.07
N ARG A 13 51.46 -30.69 -11.25
CA ARG A 13 50.52 -30.94 -12.38
C ARG A 13 50.51 -29.85 -13.44
N ARG A 14 51.57 -29.02 -13.54
CA ARG A 14 51.67 -27.96 -14.56
C ARG A 14 51.38 -28.46 -15.97
N ARG A 15 51.90 -29.64 -16.32
CA ARG A 15 51.72 -30.24 -17.66
C ARG A 15 50.26 -30.59 -17.96
N ASP A 16 49.57 -31.18 -16.99
CA ASP A 16 48.17 -31.61 -17.15
C ASP A 16 47.23 -30.39 -17.21
N ILE A 17 47.54 -29.34 -16.44
CA ILE A 17 46.80 -28.07 -16.48
C ILE A 17 47.00 -27.38 -17.83
N SER A 18 48.22 -27.39 -18.38
CA SER A 18 48.51 -26.86 -19.73
C SER A 18 47.82 -27.67 -20.83
N LEU A 19 47.73 -29.00 -20.69
CA LEU A 19 47.00 -29.87 -21.63
C LEU A 19 45.49 -29.59 -21.59
N GLY A 20 44.89 -29.48 -20.41
CA GLY A 20 43.47 -29.16 -20.27
C GLY A 20 43.07 -27.79 -20.84
N LEU A 21 43.95 -26.79 -20.72
CA LEU A 21 43.74 -25.48 -21.35
C LEU A 21 43.89 -25.52 -22.88
N ALA A 22 44.84 -26.31 -23.39
CA ALA A 22 45.02 -26.50 -24.83
C ALA A 22 43.83 -27.25 -25.46
N ASP A 23 43.35 -28.32 -24.82
CA ASP A 23 42.20 -29.10 -25.27
C ASP A 23 40.90 -28.26 -25.24
N GLY A 24 40.73 -27.44 -24.20
CA GLY A 24 39.60 -26.52 -24.10
C GLY A 24 39.57 -25.46 -25.20
N LEU A 25 40.75 -24.94 -25.59
CA LEU A 25 40.89 -24.00 -26.70
C LEU A 25 40.67 -24.68 -28.06
N GLU A 26 41.14 -25.93 -28.21
CA GLU A 26 40.97 -26.72 -29.43
C GLU A 26 39.49 -27.11 -29.66
N ALA A 27 38.75 -27.41 -28.60
CA ALA A 27 37.31 -27.68 -28.65
C ALA A 27 36.50 -26.43 -29.01
N TRP A 28 36.90 -25.24 -28.54
CA TRP A 28 36.26 -23.98 -28.88
C TRP A 28 36.46 -23.61 -30.36
N VAL A 29 37.66 -23.85 -30.90
CA VAL A 29 37.99 -23.59 -32.32
C VAL A 29 37.28 -24.56 -33.27
N LYS A 30 37.05 -25.83 -32.87
CA LYS A 30 36.42 -26.84 -33.73
C LYS A 30 34.90 -26.71 -33.88
N ASN A 31 34.22 -25.87 -33.10
CA ASN A 31 32.75 -25.75 -33.14
C ASN A 31 32.20 -24.56 -33.95
N THR A 32 33.04 -23.87 -34.74
CA THR A 32 32.60 -22.87 -35.73
C THR A 32 32.91 -23.35 -37.15
N THR A 33 31.89 -23.83 -37.86
CA THR A 33 31.97 -24.14 -39.30
C THR A 33 31.53 -22.95 -40.16
N LEU A 34 31.85 -23.02 -41.47
CA LEU A 34 31.40 -22.26 -42.66
C LEU A 34 32.50 -21.36 -43.29
N LYS A 35 32.92 -21.43 -44.57
CA LYS A 35 32.79 -22.34 -45.74
C LYS A 35 33.94 -21.94 -46.73
N PRO A 36 34.54 -22.84 -47.55
CA PRO A 36 35.90 -22.66 -48.11
C PRO A 36 36.03 -21.90 -49.44
N LEU A 37 37.24 -21.37 -49.68
CA LEU A 37 37.74 -20.61 -50.84
C LEU A 37 38.49 -21.52 -51.85
N PRO A 38 38.40 -21.31 -53.18
CA PRO A 38 39.24 -22.02 -54.15
C PRO A 38 40.63 -21.37 -54.36
N THR A 39 41.58 -22.24 -54.72
CA THR A 39 43.05 -22.16 -54.74
C THR A 39 43.66 -21.19 -55.79
N PRO A 40 44.84 -20.56 -55.53
CA PRO A 40 45.50 -19.64 -56.47
C PRO A 40 46.40 -20.33 -57.51
N THR A 41 46.47 -19.74 -58.71
CA THR A 41 47.41 -20.04 -59.82
C THR A 41 48.51 -18.95 -59.89
N PRO A 42 49.75 -19.23 -60.36
CA PRO A 42 50.90 -18.32 -60.19
C PRO A 42 50.81 -17.02 -61.01
N ALA A 43 51.42 -15.96 -60.47
CA ALA A 43 51.35 -14.59 -60.97
C ALA A 43 52.17 -14.34 -62.26
N PRO A 44 51.63 -13.61 -63.25
CA PRO A 44 52.41 -13.02 -64.32
C PRO A 44 52.96 -11.62 -63.98
N VAL A 45 54.04 -11.27 -64.69
CA VAL A 45 54.90 -10.07 -64.66
C VAL A 45 54.12 -8.75 -64.89
N PRO A 46 54.55 -7.59 -64.36
CA PRO A 46 53.74 -6.37 -64.34
C PRO A 46 53.63 -5.66 -65.70
N THR A 47 52.43 -5.14 -65.97
CA THR A 47 52.06 -4.30 -67.13
C THR A 47 51.73 -2.87 -66.63
N PRO A 48 51.99 -1.79 -67.40
CA PRO A 48 52.06 -0.42 -66.88
C PRO A 48 50.69 0.18 -66.48
N ALA A 49 50.73 1.16 -65.57
CA ALA A 49 49.57 1.80 -64.93
C ALA A 49 48.68 2.61 -65.90
N PRO A 50 47.34 2.49 -65.82
CA PRO A 50 46.42 3.37 -66.55
C PRO A 50 46.09 4.67 -65.78
N ALA A 51 45.71 5.69 -66.54
CA ALA A 51 45.46 7.08 -66.11
C ALA A 51 44.27 7.27 -65.13
N PRO A 52 44.25 8.36 -64.33
CA PRO A 52 43.27 8.55 -63.25
C PRO A 52 41.86 8.88 -63.74
N LYS A 53 40.85 8.35 -63.03
CA LYS A 53 39.40 8.55 -63.24
C LYS A 53 38.89 9.76 -62.43
N PRO A 54 37.93 10.57 -62.93
CA PRO A 54 37.45 11.77 -62.25
C PRO A 54 36.62 11.46 -60.98
N THR A 55 36.78 12.34 -59.99
CA THR A 55 36.15 12.31 -58.66
C THR A 55 34.68 12.75 -58.69
N PRO A 56 33.74 12.06 -58.03
CA PRO A 56 32.33 12.50 -57.96
C PRO A 56 32.12 13.64 -56.95
N THR A 57 31.24 14.58 -57.32
CA THR A 57 30.81 15.75 -56.54
C THR A 57 30.06 15.35 -55.25
N PRO A 58 30.28 16.03 -54.10
CA PRO A 58 29.59 15.71 -52.84
C PRO A 58 28.09 16.05 -52.86
N ALA A 59 27.29 15.16 -52.27
CA ALA A 59 25.84 15.32 -52.10
C ALA A 59 25.49 16.41 -51.05
N PRO A 60 24.34 17.10 -51.17
CA PRO A 60 23.95 18.14 -50.22
C PRO A 60 23.66 17.56 -48.83
N THR A 61 24.12 18.27 -47.80
CA THR A 61 23.90 17.95 -46.39
C THR A 61 22.41 18.04 -46.03
N PRO A 62 21.81 17.04 -45.36
CA PRO A 62 20.42 17.10 -44.94
C PRO A 62 20.20 18.22 -43.91
N ALA A 63 19.07 18.91 -44.03
CA ALA A 63 18.68 20.01 -43.13
C ALA A 63 18.51 19.50 -41.68
N PRO A 64 18.82 20.33 -40.66
CA PRO A 64 18.69 19.94 -39.26
C PRO A 64 17.24 19.61 -38.91
N THR A 65 17.03 18.45 -38.31
CA THR A 65 15.72 18.02 -37.79
C THR A 65 15.26 18.98 -36.69
N PRO A 66 13.99 19.45 -36.70
CA PRO A 66 13.46 20.31 -35.64
C PRO A 66 13.62 19.67 -34.27
N ALA A 67 14.04 20.45 -33.27
CA ALA A 67 14.17 19.98 -31.90
C ALA A 67 12.81 19.46 -31.39
N PRO A 68 12.77 18.32 -30.69
CA PRO A 68 11.53 17.78 -30.14
C PRO A 68 10.88 18.77 -29.17
N ALA A 69 9.55 18.89 -29.24
CA ALA A 69 8.78 19.74 -28.35
C ALA A 69 9.03 19.36 -26.87
N PRO A 70 9.08 20.34 -25.95
CA PRO A 70 9.32 20.06 -24.55
C PRO A 70 8.20 19.19 -23.97
N VAL A 71 8.58 18.08 -23.31
CA VAL A 71 7.65 17.17 -22.67
C VAL A 71 7.01 17.86 -21.46
N VAL A 72 5.67 17.83 -21.37
CA VAL A 72 4.90 18.42 -20.27
C VAL A 72 4.10 17.32 -19.58
N TYR A 73 4.29 17.18 -18.26
CA TYR A 73 3.57 16.19 -17.45
C TYR A 73 2.40 16.83 -16.69
N PRO A 74 1.23 16.17 -16.63
CA PRO A 74 0.11 16.61 -15.79
C PRO A 74 0.50 16.64 -14.31
N LEU A 75 0.04 17.66 -13.60
CA LEU A 75 0.25 17.80 -12.15
C LEU A 75 -0.78 17.01 -11.37
N ILE A 76 -0.36 16.45 -10.23
CA ILE A 76 -1.24 15.76 -9.29
C ILE A 76 -1.06 16.30 -7.88
N ASN A 77 -2.13 16.21 -7.08
CA ASN A 77 -2.06 16.54 -5.67
C ASN A 77 -1.37 15.40 -4.90
N ILE A 78 -0.72 15.72 -3.79
CA ILE A 78 -0.08 14.75 -2.91
C ILE A 78 -0.70 14.91 -1.51
N LYS A 79 -1.02 13.78 -0.86
CA LYS A 79 -1.36 13.76 0.57
C LYS A 79 -0.45 12.77 1.29
N ILE A 80 0.23 13.24 2.33
CA ILE A 80 1.16 12.47 3.14
C ILE A 80 0.55 12.31 4.53
N ASN A 81 0.38 11.06 5.00
CA ASN A 81 -0.21 10.75 6.30
C ASN A 81 -1.58 11.44 6.55
N GLY A 82 -2.30 11.77 5.46
CA GLY A 82 -3.61 12.43 5.49
C GLY A 82 -3.57 13.95 5.39
N SER A 83 -2.40 14.56 5.51
CA SER A 83 -2.19 16.00 5.33
C SER A 83 -1.90 16.32 3.85
N PRO A 84 -2.45 17.40 3.30
CA PRO A 84 -2.08 17.87 1.97
C PRO A 84 -0.61 18.30 1.96
N TYR A 85 0.11 17.94 0.90
CA TYR A 85 1.46 18.43 0.64
C TYR A 85 1.40 19.59 -0.36
N GLU A 86 2.22 20.61 -0.14
CA GLU A 86 2.13 21.87 -0.87
C GLU A 86 2.54 21.73 -2.34
N ASP A 87 3.62 20.99 -2.60
CA ASP A 87 4.09 20.76 -3.96
C ASP A 87 3.27 19.71 -4.70
N LYS A 88 3.38 19.75 -6.03
CA LYS A 88 2.67 18.84 -6.93
C LYS A 88 3.55 17.67 -7.34
N GLY A 89 2.92 16.51 -7.45
CA GLY A 89 3.49 15.38 -8.18
C GLY A 89 3.25 15.53 -9.68
N ILE A 90 3.77 14.58 -10.45
CA ILE A 90 3.57 14.50 -11.89
C ILE A 90 3.07 13.13 -12.32
N LEU A 91 2.29 13.07 -13.40
CA LEU A 91 1.92 11.82 -14.07
C LEU A 91 2.81 11.57 -15.27
N VAL A 92 3.52 10.44 -15.26
CA VAL A 92 4.37 9.99 -16.35
C VAL A 92 3.90 8.64 -16.83
N ASN A 93 3.32 8.59 -18.04
CA ASN A 93 2.76 7.38 -18.65
C ASN A 93 1.77 6.67 -17.70
N GLY A 94 0.89 7.42 -17.04
CA GLY A 94 -0.09 6.90 -16.08
C GLY A 94 0.46 6.55 -14.70
N ASN A 95 1.78 6.65 -14.47
CA ASN A 95 2.38 6.43 -13.15
C ASN A 95 2.51 7.75 -12.41
N ALA A 96 2.12 7.76 -11.14
CA ALA A 96 2.32 8.89 -10.25
C ALA A 96 3.79 8.97 -9.79
N PHE A 97 4.34 10.17 -9.87
CA PHE A 97 5.67 10.53 -9.40
C PHE A 97 5.55 11.69 -8.42
N VAL A 98 6.31 11.64 -7.32
CA VAL A 98 6.30 12.66 -6.26
C VAL A 98 7.69 13.27 -6.10
N PRO A 99 7.82 14.54 -5.69
CA PRO A 99 9.11 15.15 -5.41
C PRO A 99 9.90 14.34 -4.39
N SER A 100 11.23 14.28 -4.51
CA SER A 100 12.05 13.48 -3.60
C SER A 100 12.02 14.01 -2.15
N GLU A 101 11.69 15.28 -1.91
CA GLU A 101 11.53 15.81 -0.53
C GLU A 101 10.40 15.08 0.23
N VAL A 102 9.42 14.51 -0.48
CA VAL A 102 8.34 13.71 0.12
C VAL A 102 8.89 12.51 0.91
N LEU A 103 10.08 12.01 0.56
CA LEU A 103 10.71 10.89 1.27
C LEU A 103 11.09 11.25 2.71
N ASP A 104 11.49 12.50 2.97
CA ASP A 104 11.86 12.96 4.30
C ASP A 104 10.62 12.95 5.24
N PHE A 105 9.45 13.31 4.72
CA PHE A 105 8.18 13.24 5.46
C PHE A 105 7.65 11.82 5.69
N LEU A 106 8.27 10.84 5.04
CA LEU A 106 7.93 9.42 5.15
C LEU A 106 9.00 8.62 5.90
N ASP A 107 10.03 9.28 6.44
CA ASP A 107 11.20 8.67 7.06
C ASP A 107 11.89 7.63 6.15
N ILE A 108 11.98 7.95 4.84
CA ILE A 108 12.65 7.10 3.84
C ILE A 108 13.96 7.76 3.42
N GLU A 109 15.06 7.03 3.55
CA GLU A 109 16.33 7.48 2.99
C GLU A 109 16.25 7.56 1.46
N PRO A 110 16.59 8.73 0.84
CA PRO A 110 16.48 8.90 -0.59
C PRO A 110 17.22 7.83 -1.39
N ALA A 111 18.44 7.47 -0.96
CA ALA A 111 19.28 6.45 -1.58
C ALA A 111 18.60 5.08 -1.74
N ALA A 112 17.55 4.79 -0.96
CA ALA A 112 16.81 3.55 -1.04
C ALA A 112 15.83 3.48 -2.23
N VAL A 113 15.70 4.52 -3.05
CA VAL A 113 14.78 4.56 -4.21
C VAL A 113 15.55 4.78 -5.52
N ASP A 114 15.64 3.71 -6.32
CA ASP A 114 16.45 3.67 -7.56
C ASP A 114 15.79 4.37 -8.76
N ARG A 115 14.46 4.37 -8.83
CA ARG A 115 13.71 4.87 -10.00
C ARG A 115 13.33 6.33 -9.85
N ARG A 116 14.19 7.20 -10.39
CA ARG A 116 14.01 8.66 -10.36
C ARG A 116 14.00 9.26 -11.75
N ILE A 117 13.32 10.39 -11.88
CA ILE A 117 13.37 11.24 -13.06
C ILE A 117 13.60 12.69 -12.63
N THR A 118 14.28 13.47 -13.46
CA THR A 118 14.42 14.90 -13.22
C THR A 118 13.51 15.65 -14.18
N TYR A 119 12.65 16.50 -13.64
CA TYR A 119 11.74 17.33 -14.42
C TYR A 119 11.76 18.76 -13.89
N LYS A 120 12.07 19.73 -14.77
CA LYS A 120 12.20 21.16 -14.41
C LYS A 120 13.11 21.43 -13.21
N GLY A 121 14.21 20.67 -13.09
CA GLY A 121 15.18 20.82 -12.01
C GLY A 121 14.80 20.12 -10.69
N VAL A 122 13.61 19.53 -10.61
CA VAL A 122 13.16 18.77 -9.43
C VAL A 122 13.32 17.27 -9.70
N VAL A 123 13.82 16.53 -8.71
CA VAL A 123 13.94 15.08 -8.76
C VAL A 123 12.65 14.47 -8.25
N PHE A 124 12.04 13.62 -9.07
CA PHE A 124 10.83 12.88 -8.72
C PHE A 124 11.12 11.39 -8.59
N VAL A 125 10.44 10.75 -7.65
CA VAL A 125 10.45 9.30 -7.42
C VAL A 125 9.11 8.70 -7.77
N ARG A 126 9.09 7.47 -8.28
CA ARG A 126 7.83 6.82 -8.63
C ARG A 126 7.11 6.37 -7.37
N ALA A 127 5.89 6.85 -7.16
CA ALA A 127 5.15 6.64 -5.91
C ALA A 127 4.89 5.15 -5.61
N ILE A 128 4.63 4.32 -6.63
CA ILE A 128 4.33 2.90 -6.45
C ILE A 128 5.50 2.10 -5.85
N ASP A 129 6.73 2.53 -6.12
CA ASP A 129 7.95 1.86 -5.64
C ASP A 129 8.14 2.09 -4.13
N LEU A 130 7.43 3.06 -3.53
CA LEU A 130 7.43 3.29 -2.07
C LEU A 130 6.72 2.18 -1.30
N ARG A 131 5.91 1.34 -1.97
CA ARG A 131 5.26 0.19 -1.33
C ARG A 131 6.25 -0.79 -0.71
N ASP A 132 7.44 -0.91 -1.30
CA ASP A 132 8.52 -1.77 -0.81
C ASP A 132 9.26 -1.17 0.40
N ARG A 133 8.78 -0.01 0.90
CA ARG A 133 9.35 0.75 2.03
C ARG A 133 8.30 1.02 3.11
N ASP A 134 7.40 0.07 3.32
CA ASP A 134 6.31 0.16 4.29
C ASP A 134 5.36 1.36 4.07
N ILE A 135 5.21 1.84 2.82
CA ILE A 135 4.28 2.93 2.50
C ILE A 135 3.03 2.38 1.82
N ALA A 136 1.86 2.71 2.37
CA ALA A 136 0.60 2.55 1.67
C ALA A 136 0.48 3.63 0.58
N VAL A 137 0.27 3.18 -0.65
CA VAL A 137 0.15 4.04 -1.85
C VAL A 137 -1.21 3.81 -2.48
N ALA A 138 -2.06 4.84 -2.46
CA ALA A 138 -3.40 4.81 -3.02
C ALA A 138 -3.68 6.02 -3.92
N TRP A 139 -4.67 5.90 -4.81
CA TRP A 139 -5.09 6.96 -5.72
C TRP A 139 -6.49 7.43 -5.37
N ASP A 140 -6.67 8.74 -5.19
CA ASP A 140 -7.97 9.39 -5.06
C ASP A 140 -8.34 10.06 -6.39
N GLN A 141 -9.25 9.43 -7.13
CA GLN A 141 -9.68 9.91 -8.43
C GLN A 141 -10.50 11.21 -8.34
N SER A 142 -11.23 11.44 -7.25
CA SER A 142 -12.10 12.62 -7.10
C SER A 142 -11.30 13.92 -6.99
N THR A 143 -10.13 13.84 -6.36
CA THR A 143 -9.24 15.00 -6.17
C THR A 143 -7.96 14.92 -6.99
N THR A 144 -7.80 13.87 -7.82
CA THR A 144 -6.57 13.58 -8.57
C THR A 144 -5.34 13.66 -7.66
N SER A 145 -5.44 12.93 -6.53
CA SER A 145 -4.40 12.91 -5.49
C SER A 145 -3.75 11.54 -5.37
N ILE A 146 -2.43 11.51 -5.26
CA ILE A 146 -1.71 10.35 -4.72
C ILE A 146 -1.72 10.45 -3.18
N LEU A 147 -2.08 9.34 -2.53
CA LEU A 147 -2.12 9.20 -1.08
C LEU A 147 -0.95 8.32 -0.65
N LEU A 148 -0.09 8.87 0.20
CA LEU A 148 1.08 8.19 0.76
C LEU A 148 0.92 8.15 2.28
N ARG A 149 1.01 6.96 2.87
CA ARG A 149 0.97 6.82 4.34
C ARG A 149 1.98 5.80 4.84
N SER A 150 2.66 6.12 5.93
CA SER A 150 3.50 5.17 6.67
C SER A 150 2.63 4.07 7.29
N ARG A 151 2.92 2.80 6.98
CA ARG A 151 2.27 1.65 7.62
C ARG A 151 2.61 1.56 9.10
N ARG A 152 3.78 2.05 9.52
CA ARG A 152 4.18 2.10 10.93
C ARG A 152 3.28 3.03 11.73
N ASP A 153 2.96 4.20 11.18
CA ASP A 153 2.07 5.17 11.83
C ASP A 153 0.63 4.65 11.91
N ILE A 154 0.17 3.99 10.84
CA ILE A 154 -1.14 3.32 10.81
C ILE A 154 -1.23 2.27 11.93
N LEU A 155 -0.18 1.47 12.12
CA LEU A 155 -0.14 0.43 13.14
C LEU A 155 0.10 0.96 14.55
N ALA A 156 0.84 2.06 14.73
CA ALA A 156 1.10 2.66 16.05
C ALA A 156 -0.19 3.15 16.73
N GLY A 157 -1.17 3.59 15.95
CA GLY A 157 -2.49 4.01 16.43
C GLY A 157 -3.55 2.92 16.48
N ILE A 158 -3.22 1.66 16.15
CA ILE A 158 -4.22 0.62 15.98
C ILE A 158 -4.97 0.34 17.29
N GLY A 159 -6.30 0.31 17.21
CA GLY A 159 -7.14 0.04 18.37
C GLY A 159 -7.28 1.21 19.36
N ARG A 160 -6.73 2.41 19.09
CA ARG A 160 -7.10 3.61 19.83
C ARG A 160 -8.55 3.99 19.51
N ILE A 161 -9.35 4.19 20.56
CA ILE A 161 -10.78 4.51 20.43
C ILE A 161 -10.98 5.95 19.98
N MET A 162 -10.22 6.89 20.53
CA MET A 162 -10.26 8.30 20.15
C MET A 162 -9.20 8.58 19.10
N ASN A 163 -9.58 8.55 17.83
CA ASN A 163 -8.80 8.97 16.67
C ASN A 163 -9.71 8.97 15.44
N ARG A 164 -9.26 9.51 14.31
CA ARG A 164 -9.91 9.31 13.02
C ARG A 164 -9.58 7.94 12.45
N GLY A 165 -10.57 7.22 11.95
CA GLY A 165 -10.32 5.98 11.19
C GLY A 165 -9.62 6.27 9.85
N GLN A 166 -8.94 5.25 9.33
CA GLN A 166 -8.12 5.30 8.13
C GLN A 166 -8.91 4.97 6.86
N THR A 167 -9.99 4.20 6.97
CA THR A 167 -10.73 3.75 5.79
C THR A 167 -11.84 4.71 5.35
N THR A 168 -12.24 4.63 4.09
CA THR A 168 -13.42 5.31 3.54
C THR A 168 -14.68 4.47 3.72
N ALA A 169 -15.86 5.10 3.64
CA ALA A 169 -17.13 4.37 3.66
C ALA A 169 -17.21 3.31 2.54
N GLN A 170 -16.62 3.55 1.37
CA GLN A 170 -16.58 2.59 0.28
C GLN A 170 -15.71 1.36 0.61
N GLN A 171 -14.56 1.56 1.26
CA GLN A 171 -13.71 0.47 1.73
C GLN A 171 -14.42 -0.37 2.80
N LEU A 172 -15.11 0.27 3.75
CA LEU A 172 -15.96 -0.41 4.72
C LEU A 172 -17.09 -1.21 4.05
N THR A 173 -17.77 -0.64 3.04
CA THR A 173 -18.80 -1.33 2.24
C THR A 173 -18.23 -2.56 1.53
N ALA A 174 -17.06 -2.44 0.91
CA ALA A 174 -16.39 -3.55 0.24
C ALA A 174 -16.01 -4.65 1.24
N PHE A 175 -15.48 -4.28 2.40
CA PHE A 175 -15.14 -5.21 3.47
C PHE A 175 -16.36 -5.96 4.00
N LEU A 176 -17.46 -5.26 4.27
CA LEU A 176 -18.70 -5.87 4.73
C LEU A 176 -19.31 -6.80 3.68
N THR A 177 -19.42 -6.34 2.42
CA THR A 177 -19.97 -7.15 1.31
C THR A 177 -19.18 -8.43 1.09
N LYS A 178 -17.84 -8.37 1.21
CA LYS A 178 -16.97 -9.55 1.05
C LYS A 178 -17.24 -10.64 2.10
N ASN A 179 -17.62 -10.25 3.31
CA ASN A 179 -17.87 -11.18 4.42
C ASN A 179 -19.35 -11.53 4.60
N ASN A 180 -20.25 -10.66 4.14
CA ASN A 180 -21.70 -10.88 4.10
C ASN A 180 -22.30 -10.11 2.92
N SER A 181 -22.56 -10.81 1.81
CA SER A 181 -23.11 -10.22 0.59
C SER A 181 -24.53 -9.68 0.76
N ASN A 182 -25.28 -10.16 1.76
CA ASN A 182 -26.65 -9.71 2.04
C ASN A 182 -26.72 -8.49 2.96
N ALA A 183 -25.61 -8.12 3.60
CA ALA A 183 -25.56 -7.04 4.59
C ALA A 183 -26.04 -5.70 4.02
N ILE A 184 -25.58 -5.33 2.82
CA ILE A 184 -25.90 -4.06 2.18
C ILE A 184 -27.36 -4.00 1.73
N ALA A 185 -27.96 -5.14 1.36
CA ALA A 185 -29.39 -5.19 1.06
C ALA A 185 -30.24 -4.85 2.30
N LYS A 186 -29.80 -5.28 3.49
CA LYS A 186 -30.51 -5.02 4.75
C LYS A 186 -30.17 -3.65 5.36
N PHE A 187 -28.92 -3.21 5.24
CA PHE A 187 -28.41 -1.97 5.84
C PHE A 187 -27.56 -1.16 4.84
N PRO A 188 -28.16 -0.56 3.79
CA PRO A 188 -27.43 -0.01 2.65
C PRO A 188 -26.50 1.16 3.01
N ASN A 189 -26.87 1.96 3.99
CA ASN A 189 -26.12 3.17 4.38
C ASN A 189 -25.24 2.98 5.61
N LEU A 190 -25.17 1.77 6.18
CA LEU A 190 -24.52 1.53 7.47
C LEU A 190 -23.06 2.04 7.51
N PRO A 191 -22.20 1.74 6.53
CA PRO A 191 -20.80 2.18 6.58
C PRO A 191 -20.66 3.71 6.55
N GLN A 192 -21.50 4.39 5.77
CA GLN A 192 -21.52 5.84 5.72
C GLN A 192 -21.99 6.47 7.04
N ILE A 193 -22.96 5.83 7.71
CA ILE A 193 -23.46 6.29 9.01
C ILE A 193 -22.37 6.16 10.09
N TYR A 194 -21.60 5.06 10.10
CA TYR A 194 -20.45 4.91 11.01
C TYR A 194 -19.45 6.03 10.86
N VAL A 195 -19.04 6.36 9.62
CA VAL A 195 -18.10 7.45 9.37
C VAL A 195 -18.66 8.79 9.88
N GLN A 196 -19.94 9.07 9.68
CA GLN A 196 -20.57 10.32 10.11
C GLN A 196 -20.72 10.44 11.63
N GLU A 197 -21.29 9.42 12.28
CA GLU A 197 -21.53 9.44 13.73
C GLU A 197 -20.22 9.42 14.51
N ALA A 198 -19.22 8.65 14.06
CA ALA A 198 -17.92 8.59 14.70
C ALA A 198 -17.15 9.91 14.55
N ALA A 199 -17.19 10.54 13.37
CA ALA A 199 -16.59 11.87 13.16
C ALA A 199 -17.23 12.96 14.04
N ALA A 200 -18.53 12.87 14.31
CA ALA A 200 -19.21 13.83 15.20
C ALA A 200 -18.72 13.75 16.66
N GLU A 201 -18.15 12.61 17.08
CA GLU A 201 -17.73 12.33 18.45
C GLU A 201 -16.21 12.11 18.58
N ASP A 202 -15.44 12.31 17.51
CA ASP A 202 -13.99 12.04 17.42
C ASP A 202 -13.59 10.59 17.75
N VAL A 203 -14.49 9.65 17.48
CA VAL A 203 -14.27 8.21 17.67
C VAL A 203 -13.75 7.60 16.37
N ASN A 204 -12.90 6.59 16.51
CA ASN A 204 -12.35 5.85 15.38
C ASN A 204 -13.44 4.96 14.76
N HIS A 205 -13.92 5.34 13.57
CA HIS A 205 -14.95 4.59 12.86
C HIS A 205 -14.52 3.18 12.49
N ASP A 206 -13.22 2.92 12.23
CA ASP A 206 -12.74 1.57 11.93
C ASP A 206 -12.87 0.67 13.16
N VAL A 207 -12.55 1.21 14.36
CA VAL A 207 -12.73 0.50 15.64
C VAL A 207 -14.20 0.16 15.87
N ALA A 208 -15.08 1.15 15.78
CA ALA A 208 -16.52 0.93 16.00
C ALA A 208 -17.12 -0.02 14.97
N PHE A 209 -16.71 0.09 13.70
CA PHE A 209 -17.18 -0.78 12.63
C PHE A 209 -16.68 -2.21 12.80
N CYS A 210 -15.39 -2.43 13.08
CA CYS A 210 -14.84 -3.76 13.32
C CYS A 210 -15.40 -4.39 14.61
N GLN A 211 -15.67 -3.59 15.64
CA GLN A 211 -16.41 -4.04 16.81
C GLN A 211 -17.80 -4.54 16.41
N MET A 212 -18.55 -3.80 15.59
CA MET A 212 -19.84 -4.27 15.07
C MET A 212 -19.71 -5.55 14.26
N CYS A 213 -18.71 -5.67 13.40
CA CYS A 213 -18.47 -6.89 12.63
C CYS A 213 -18.25 -8.09 13.55
N LEU A 214 -17.55 -7.90 14.67
CA LEU A 214 -17.34 -8.94 15.67
C LEU A 214 -18.65 -9.35 16.37
N GLU A 215 -19.35 -8.38 16.95
CA GLU A 215 -20.54 -8.63 17.78
C GLU A 215 -21.70 -9.22 16.97
N THR A 216 -21.88 -8.74 15.74
CA THR A 216 -23.00 -9.15 14.88
C THR A 216 -22.66 -10.27 13.91
N ASN A 217 -21.42 -10.79 13.95
CA ASN A 217 -20.88 -11.68 12.92
C ASN A 217 -21.10 -11.11 11.51
N PHE A 218 -20.59 -9.90 11.25
CA PHE A 218 -20.76 -9.16 9.99
C PHE A 218 -22.23 -8.97 9.59
N LEU A 219 -23.10 -8.60 10.54
CA LEU A 219 -24.54 -8.45 10.34
C LEU A 219 -25.27 -9.71 9.88
N ASN A 220 -24.67 -10.89 10.04
CA ASN A 220 -25.42 -12.14 9.92
C ASN A 220 -26.36 -12.32 11.12
N PHE A 221 -25.97 -11.77 12.27
CA PHE A 221 -26.57 -12.04 13.56
C PHE A 221 -26.57 -13.57 13.85
N GLY A 222 -27.00 -13.98 15.04
CA GLY A 222 -26.88 -15.38 15.47
C GLY A 222 -26.72 -15.52 16.98
N GLY A 223 -26.44 -14.41 17.65
CA GLY A 223 -26.59 -14.24 19.09
C GLY A 223 -28.02 -13.86 19.51
N PRO A 224 -28.19 -13.40 20.76
CA PRO A 224 -29.49 -13.04 21.31
C PRO A 224 -30.07 -11.74 20.74
N VAL A 225 -29.22 -10.90 20.12
CA VAL A 225 -29.63 -9.67 19.47
C VAL A 225 -30.13 -9.94 18.06
N LYS A 226 -31.30 -9.40 17.74
CA LYS A 226 -31.93 -9.47 16.43
C LYS A 226 -31.62 -8.23 15.59
N PRO A 227 -31.56 -8.36 14.25
CA PRO A 227 -31.28 -7.24 13.36
C PRO A 227 -32.23 -6.05 13.54
N GLU A 228 -33.49 -6.30 13.86
CA GLU A 228 -34.55 -5.30 14.00
C GLU A 228 -34.39 -4.45 15.27
N GLN A 229 -33.49 -4.85 16.17
CA GLN A 229 -33.17 -4.08 17.38
C GLN A 229 -32.18 -2.94 17.11
N PHE A 230 -31.52 -2.95 15.95
CA PHE A 230 -30.46 -1.99 15.59
C PHE A 230 -29.36 -1.86 16.65
N ASN A 231 -29.15 -2.90 17.46
CA ASN A 231 -28.12 -2.95 18.47
C ASN A 231 -26.88 -3.65 17.88
N PHE A 232 -26.00 -2.86 17.29
CA PHE A 232 -24.85 -3.37 16.55
C PHE A 232 -23.65 -3.71 17.40
N ALA A 233 -23.75 -3.59 18.73
CA ALA A 233 -22.62 -3.73 19.64
C ALA A 233 -22.98 -4.49 20.93
N ASP A 234 -24.00 -5.36 20.85
CA ASP A 234 -24.51 -6.20 21.95
C ASP A 234 -24.73 -5.44 23.26
N MET A 235 -25.11 -4.16 23.17
CA MET A 235 -25.27 -3.30 24.32
C MET A 235 -26.38 -3.82 25.22
N GLY A 236 -26.02 -4.09 26.48
CA GLY A 236 -26.96 -4.57 27.49
C GLY A 236 -27.28 -6.06 27.44
N VAL A 237 -26.65 -6.83 26.55
CA VAL A 237 -26.72 -8.29 26.59
C VAL A 237 -25.97 -8.79 27.84
N ILE A 238 -26.68 -9.47 28.73
CA ILE A 238 -26.12 -10.03 29.98
C ILE A 238 -26.14 -11.56 30.02
N SER A 239 -26.93 -12.20 29.14
CA SER A 239 -27.03 -13.65 29.00
C SER A 239 -27.67 -14.01 27.64
N PRO A 240 -27.56 -15.27 27.18
CA PRO A 240 -28.21 -15.72 25.94
C PRO A 240 -29.75 -15.57 25.92
N ALA A 241 -30.39 -15.45 27.09
CA ALA A 241 -31.84 -15.25 27.20
C ALA A 241 -32.25 -13.77 27.18
N ASN A 242 -31.29 -12.84 27.27
CA ASN A 242 -31.52 -11.40 27.27
C ASN A 242 -31.14 -10.81 25.91
N SER A 243 -32.10 -10.21 25.21
CA SER A 243 -31.90 -9.63 23.88
C SER A 243 -31.19 -8.27 23.88
N GLY A 244 -30.70 -7.78 25.02
CA GLY A 244 -30.06 -6.46 25.12
C GLY A 244 -31.01 -5.29 24.85
N LEU A 245 -30.41 -4.14 24.53
CA LEU A 245 -31.13 -2.90 24.22
C LEU A 245 -31.67 -2.92 22.78
N THR A 246 -32.70 -2.09 22.54
CA THR A 246 -33.31 -1.85 21.23
C THR A 246 -33.30 -0.36 20.93
N PHE A 247 -32.96 -0.01 19.70
CA PHE A 247 -32.92 1.38 19.23
C PHE A 247 -34.01 1.60 18.16
N PRO A 248 -34.47 2.85 17.96
CA PRO A 248 -35.52 3.15 16.98
C PRO A 248 -35.10 2.91 15.52
N ASP A 249 -33.83 3.13 15.22
CA ASP A 249 -33.28 3.04 13.87
C ASP A 249 -31.77 2.78 13.91
N ALA A 250 -31.21 2.43 12.74
CA ALA A 250 -29.79 2.09 12.61
C ALA A 250 -28.85 3.23 13.01
N ARG A 251 -29.19 4.50 12.70
CA ARG A 251 -28.34 5.65 13.06
C ARG A 251 -28.34 5.87 14.57
N THR A 252 -29.49 5.75 15.23
CA THR A 252 -29.58 5.86 16.68
C THR A 252 -28.80 4.75 17.40
N GLY A 253 -28.86 3.51 16.90
CA GLY A 253 -28.06 2.40 17.42
C GLY A 253 -26.56 2.59 17.27
N ILE A 254 -26.10 3.06 16.09
CA ILE A 254 -24.69 3.40 15.85
C ILE A 254 -24.26 4.55 16.77
N ARG A 255 -25.06 5.61 16.87
CA ARG A 255 -24.75 6.75 17.76
C ARG A 255 -24.59 6.29 19.21
N ALA A 256 -25.46 5.41 19.68
CA ALA A 256 -25.36 4.86 21.03
C ALA A 256 -24.03 4.13 21.26
N GLN A 257 -23.60 3.29 20.30
CA GLN A 257 -22.30 2.62 20.36
C GLN A 257 -21.15 3.64 20.38
N ILE A 258 -21.17 4.60 19.45
CA ILE A 258 -20.12 5.62 19.34
C ILE A 258 -20.00 6.44 20.63
N GLN A 259 -21.12 6.92 21.18
CA GLN A 259 -21.12 7.64 22.45
C GLN A 259 -20.57 6.77 23.59
N HIS A 260 -20.93 5.48 23.63
CA HIS A 260 -20.43 4.56 24.65
C HIS A 260 -18.91 4.30 24.51
N LEU A 261 -18.40 4.18 23.29
CA LEU A 261 -16.96 4.13 23.02
C LEU A 261 -16.26 5.42 23.43
N LYS A 262 -16.80 6.60 23.11
CA LYS A 262 -16.27 7.88 23.61
C LYS A 262 -16.27 7.94 25.14
N ALA A 263 -17.28 7.34 25.78
CA ALA A 263 -17.31 7.28 27.23
C ALA A 263 -16.12 6.50 27.80
N TYR A 264 -15.77 5.36 27.20
CA TYR A 264 -14.57 4.62 27.56
C TYR A 264 -13.28 5.36 27.20
N GLY A 265 -13.21 5.93 26.00
CA GLY A 265 -11.98 6.45 25.43
C GLY A 265 -11.61 7.88 25.86
N SER A 266 -12.56 8.65 26.40
CA SER A 266 -12.37 10.08 26.67
C SER A 266 -13.17 10.60 27.87
N THR A 267 -12.60 11.61 28.52
CA THR A 267 -13.26 12.46 29.53
C THR A 267 -14.03 13.63 28.93
N GLU A 268 -13.83 13.94 27.64
CA GLU A 268 -14.52 15.03 26.94
C GLU A 268 -16.04 14.80 26.88
N PRO A 269 -16.86 15.87 26.91
CA PRO A 269 -18.31 15.74 26.78
C PRO A 269 -18.71 15.12 25.44
N ILE A 270 -19.90 14.50 25.38
CA ILE A 270 -20.49 14.08 24.11
C ILE A 270 -20.92 15.33 23.31
N ASN A 271 -20.75 15.26 21.98
CA ASN A 271 -21.00 16.39 21.09
C ASN A 271 -22.44 16.35 20.53
N GLN A 272 -23.02 15.16 20.40
CA GLN A 272 -24.40 14.95 19.98
C GLN A 272 -25.33 14.70 21.18
N PRO A 273 -26.65 14.89 21.03
CA PRO A 273 -27.61 14.52 22.06
C PRO A 273 -27.43 13.05 22.50
N LEU A 274 -27.41 12.82 23.82
CA LEU A 274 -27.27 11.47 24.37
C LEU A 274 -28.42 10.58 23.90
N VAL A 275 -28.09 9.38 23.41
CA VAL A 275 -29.11 8.37 23.08
C VAL A 275 -29.74 7.85 24.38
N LYS A 276 -30.98 8.26 24.65
CA LYS A 276 -31.71 7.97 25.90
C LYS A 276 -31.95 6.47 26.11
N GLU A 277 -32.06 5.70 25.03
CA GLU A 277 -32.24 4.24 25.06
C GLU A 277 -31.00 3.54 25.65
N ASN A 278 -29.82 4.14 25.54
CA ASN A 278 -28.59 3.64 26.15
C ASN A 278 -28.50 3.98 27.64
N VAL A 279 -29.38 3.36 28.43
CA VAL A 279 -29.45 3.52 29.90
C VAL A 279 -28.17 3.10 30.64
N ARG A 280 -27.23 2.43 29.94
CA ARG A 280 -25.97 1.96 30.48
C ARG A 280 -24.86 3.02 30.44
N PHE A 281 -25.01 4.06 29.61
CA PHE A 281 -24.00 5.10 29.44
C PHE A 281 -23.54 5.71 30.77
N ARG A 282 -24.47 5.94 31.71
CA ARG A 282 -24.19 6.51 33.04
C ARG A 282 -23.31 5.65 33.95
N PHE A 283 -23.12 4.36 33.65
CA PHE A 283 -22.31 3.45 34.47
C PHE A 283 -20.84 3.45 34.06
N VAL A 284 -20.49 4.07 32.94
CA VAL A 284 -19.10 4.13 32.45
C VAL A 284 -18.35 5.23 33.18
N LYS A 285 -17.29 4.85 33.90
CA LYS A 285 -16.29 5.84 34.35
C LYS A 285 -15.57 6.39 33.11
N ARG A 286 -15.74 7.69 32.86
CA ARG A 286 -15.22 8.35 31.65
C ARG A 286 -13.70 8.21 31.53
N GLY A 287 -13.21 7.89 30.33
CA GLY A 287 -11.78 7.78 30.02
C GLY A 287 -11.06 6.55 30.60
N ILE A 288 -11.80 5.56 31.13
CA ILE A 288 -11.20 4.39 31.80
C ILE A 288 -10.57 3.36 30.84
N ALA A 289 -10.87 3.42 29.54
CA ALA A 289 -10.33 2.50 28.54
C ALA A 289 -10.08 3.25 27.21
N PRO A 290 -8.93 3.92 27.05
CA PRO A 290 -8.52 4.60 25.82
C PRO A 290 -8.36 3.71 24.57
N THR A 291 -8.11 2.41 24.76
CA THR A 291 -7.87 1.44 23.69
C THR A 291 -8.81 0.24 23.73
N VAL A 292 -8.99 -0.44 22.60
CA VAL A 292 -9.83 -1.65 22.50
C VAL A 292 -9.36 -2.80 23.40
N ASN A 293 -8.06 -2.87 23.71
CA ASN A 293 -7.52 -3.86 24.65
C ASN A 293 -8.00 -3.61 26.09
N GLU A 294 -8.24 -2.36 26.45
CA GLU A 294 -8.74 -1.98 27.78
C GLU A 294 -10.26 -2.13 27.92
N LEU A 295 -10.96 -2.47 26.82
CA LEU A 295 -12.38 -2.86 26.85
C LEU A 295 -12.59 -4.27 27.43
N VAL A 296 -11.53 -5.09 27.50
CA VAL A 296 -11.58 -6.43 28.12
C VAL A 296 -12.02 -6.32 29.59
N GLY A 297 -13.02 -7.11 29.97
CA GLY A 297 -13.62 -7.10 31.30
C GLY A 297 -14.50 -5.88 31.59
N ARG A 298 -14.68 -4.96 30.63
CA ARG A 298 -15.52 -3.76 30.76
C ARG A 298 -16.68 -3.77 29.78
N TRP A 299 -16.36 -3.93 28.50
CA TRP A 299 -17.34 -4.11 27.44
C TRP A 299 -17.72 -5.58 27.31
N ASN A 300 -16.71 -6.45 27.20
CA ASN A 300 -16.87 -7.89 27.01
C ASN A 300 -15.92 -8.64 27.94
N ALA A 301 -16.38 -9.73 28.55
CA ALA A 301 -15.59 -10.52 29.50
C ALA A 301 -14.50 -11.37 28.82
N ASP A 302 -14.57 -11.57 27.50
CA ASP A 302 -13.57 -12.33 26.75
C ASP A 302 -12.19 -11.65 26.83
N SER A 303 -11.21 -12.38 27.38
CA SER A 303 -9.81 -11.97 27.48
C SER A 303 -9.16 -11.63 26.14
N GLN A 304 -9.67 -12.16 25.02
CA GLN A 304 -9.15 -11.92 23.67
C GLN A 304 -9.92 -10.85 22.91
N TYR A 305 -10.91 -10.20 23.52
CA TYR A 305 -11.83 -9.28 22.84
C TYR A 305 -11.10 -8.16 22.08
N GLY A 306 -10.20 -7.44 22.75
CA GLY A 306 -9.41 -6.38 22.10
C GLY A 306 -8.57 -6.89 20.93
N GLN A 307 -7.93 -8.06 21.09
CA GLN A 307 -7.12 -8.67 20.03
C GLN A 307 -7.96 -9.09 18.82
N LYS A 308 -9.18 -9.60 19.03
CA LYS A 308 -10.11 -9.94 17.94
C LYS A 308 -10.49 -8.70 17.12
N ILE A 309 -10.77 -7.57 17.79
CA ILE A 309 -11.05 -6.30 17.12
C ILE A 309 -9.80 -5.82 16.35
N ILE A 310 -8.61 -5.85 16.95
CA ILE A 310 -7.36 -5.47 16.28
C ILE A 310 -7.12 -6.32 15.03
N ASN A 311 -7.36 -7.63 15.11
CA ASN A 311 -7.20 -8.52 13.96
C ASN A 311 -8.19 -8.18 12.83
N LEU A 312 -9.44 -7.82 13.17
CA LEU A 312 -10.41 -7.34 12.18
C LEU A 312 -9.99 -6.01 11.55
N ILE A 313 -9.43 -5.09 12.33
CA ILE A 313 -8.91 -3.81 11.80
C ILE A 313 -7.74 -4.07 10.83
N ARG A 314 -6.82 -4.99 11.16
CA ARG A 314 -5.72 -5.37 10.26
C ARG A 314 -6.25 -5.95 8.95
N LEU A 315 -7.19 -6.89 9.03
CA LEU A 315 -7.81 -7.49 7.85
C LEU A 315 -8.56 -6.45 7.01
N LEU A 316 -9.23 -5.48 7.65
CA LEU A 316 -9.84 -4.35 6.97
C LEU A 316 -8.78 -3.53 6.21
N TYR A 317 -7.65 -3.23 6.85
CA TYR A 317 -6.58 -2.43 6.26
C TYR A 317 -5.87 -3.15 5.11
N GLU A 318 -5.64 -4.46 5.21
CA GLU A 318 -5.15 -5.30 4.10
C GLU A 318 -6.11 -5.26 2.91
N ASN A 319 -7.41 -5.46 3.14
CA ASN A 319 -8.42 -5.39 2.06
C ASN A 319 -8.54 -3.98 1.46
N ALA A 320 -8.25 -2.94 2.24
CA ALA A 320 -8.26 -1.55 1.81
C ALA A 320 -6.96 -1.12 1.10
N GLY A 321 -5.93 -1.99 1.05
CA GLY A 321 -4.61 -1.67 0.50
C GLY A 321 -3.79 -0.70 1.34
N LEU A 322 -4.10 -0.61 2.65
CA LEU A 322 -3.41 0.21 3.63
C LEU A 322 -2.28 -0.54 4.34
N LEU A 323 -2.31 -1.88 4.32
CA LEU A 323 -1.25 -2.76 4.82
C LEU A 323 -0.77 -3.72 3.73
#